data_AF-A0A1B1MJM1-F1
#
_entry.id   AF-A0A1B1MJM1-F1
#
_cell.length_a   1.000
_cell.length_b   1.000
_cell.length_c   1.000
_cell.angle_alpha   90.00
_cell.angle_beta   90.00
_cell.angle_gamma   90.00
#
_symmetry.space_group_name_H-M   'P 1'
#
loop_
_entity.id
_entity.type
_entity.pdbx_description
1 polymer ?
#
loop_
_entity_poly.entity_id
_entity_poly.type
_entity_poly.pdbx_seq_one_letter_code
_entity_poly.pdbx_strand_id
1 'polypeptide(L)'
;MGTGTALRYRVEVEDGLKLSAADVAEQVERVLADRRGWTADGRSAFRRVSGGGTDFVVRVATPATVDKICGQYGLDTGGEVNCNVGDHVMVNLKRWELATPVYADDVPAYRALIINHEVGHFLGHGHVTCPGPGKPAPAMMQQIKGMKGCEPNVWPYDEDGTYLTGPAVP
;
A
#
# COMPACT_ATOMS: atom_id res chain seq x y z
N MET A 1 -7.62 8.68 -12.63
CA MET A 1 -7.50 7.29 -13.15
C MET A 1 -8.65 6.49 -12.58
N GLY A 2 -9.31 5.65 -13.38
CA GLY A 2 -10.59 5.03 -13.00
C GLY A 2 -11.82 5.90 -13.29
N THR A 3 -13.01 5.30 -13.18
CA THR A 3 -14.32 5.91 -13.51
C THR A 3 -15.23 6.11 -12.29
N GLY A 4 -14.84 5.61 -11.12
CA GLY A 4 -15.62 5.69 -9.88
C GLY A 4 -15.47 7.02 -9.14
N THR A 5 -15.72 6.99 -7.82
CA THR A 5 -15.59 8.17 -6.95
C THR A 5 -14.16 8.69 -6.97
N ALA A 6 -13.98 9.96 -7.36
CA ALA A 6 -12.66 10.57 -7.49
C ALA A 6 -12.08 10.95 -6.11
N LEU A 7 -11.13 10.16 -5.63
CA LEU A 7 -10.33 10.36 -4.43
C LEU A 7 -9.06 11.14 -4.79
N ARG A 8 -8.91 12.33 -4.19
CA ARG A 8 -7.74 13.19 -4.34
C ARG A 8 -6.67 12.78 -3.34
N TYR A 9 -5.46 12.63 -3.83
CA TYR A 9 -4.34 12.26 -2.97
C TYR A 9 -3.10 13.10 -3.24
N ARG A 10 -2.28 13.25 -2.20
CA ARG A 10 -0.93 13.81 -2.29
C ARG A 10 0.09 12.74 -1.94
N VAL A 11 1.29 12.89 -2.48
CA VAL A 11 2.45 12.09 -2.10
C VAL A 11 3.46 13.00 -1.42
N GLU A 12 3.96 12.56 -0.27
CA GLU A 12 4.95 13.26 0.53
C GLU A 12 6.14 12.35 0.83
N VAL A 13 7.28 12.98 1.00
CA VAL A 13 8.52 12.36 1.48
C VAL A 13 8.97 13.19 2.67
N GLU A 14 9.34 12.54 3.77
CA GLU A 14 9.90 13.22 4.94
C GLU A 14 11.16 14.01 4.56
N ASP A 15 11.28 15.21 5.14
CA ASP A 15 12.43 16.07 4.92
C ASP A 15 13.74 15.39 5.38
N GLY A 16 14.81 15.62 4.62
CA GLY A 16 16.13 15.05 4.91
C GLY A 16 16.35 13.63 4.37
N LEU A 17 15.34 13.00 3.75
CA LEU A 17 15.53 11.76 3.01
C LEU A 17 16.19 12.01 1.66
N LYS A 18 16.95 11.01 1.17
CA LYS A 18 17.59 11.05 -0.15
C LYS A 18 16.64 10.72 -1.31
N LEU A 19 15.35 10.53 -1.02
CA LEU A 19 14.34 10.18 -2.01
C LEU A 19 13.85 11.43 -2.76
N SER A 20 13.68 11.32 -4.07
CA SER A 20 12.97 12.32 -4.88
C SER A 20 11.47 12.21 -4.64
N ALA A 21 10.84 13.28 -4.13
CA ALA A 21 9.39 13.32 -3.96
C ALA A 21 8.65 13.14 -5.29
N ALA A 22 9.21 13.61 -6.40
CA ALA A 22 8.63 13.42 -7.73
C ALA A 22 8.66 11.95 -8.16
N ASP A 23 9.78 11.25 -7.93
CA ASP A 23 9.95 9.84 -8.33
C ASP A 23 9.08 8.92 -7.46
N VAL A 24 8.95 9.23 -6.17
CA VAL A 24 8.04 8.53 -5.26
C VAL A 24 6.59 8.75 -5.73
N ALA A 25 6.23 10.00 -6.06
CA ALA A 25 4.89 10.32 -6.53
C ALA A 25 4.53 9.63 -7.84
N GLU A 26 5.48 9.53 -8.78
CA GLU A 26 5.30 8.81 -10.03
C GLU A 26 5.12 7.29 -9.80
N GLN A 27 5.90 6.70 -8.90
CA GLN A 27 5.76 5.29 -8.54
C GLN A 27 4.38 4.99 -7.92
N VAL A 28 3.93 5.82 -6.99
CA VAL A 28 2.60 5.68 -6.38
C VAL A 28 1.50 5.86 -7.42
N GLU A 29 1.63 6.86 -8.31
CA GLU A 29 0.68 7.07 -9.41
C GLU A 29 0.60 5.86 -10.34
N ARG A 30 1.74 5.27 -10.73
CA ARG A 30 1.75 4.04 -11.55
C ARG A 30 1.05 2.87 -10.87
N VAL A 31 1.22 2.69 -9.56
CA VAL A 31 0.53 1.62 -8.80
C VAL A 31 -0.98 1.85 -8.79
N LEU A 32 -1.42 3.07 -8.48
CA LEU A 32 -2.85 3.42 -8.43
C LEU A 32 -3.50 3.47 -9.83
N ALA A 33 -2.70 3.59 -10.89
CA ALA A 33 -3.11 3.52 -12.28
C ALA A 33 -3.29 2.09 -12.81
N ASP A 34 -2.62 1.11 -12.20
CA ASP A 34 -2.53 -0.24 -12.75
C ASP A 34 -3.92 -0.86 -12.82
N ARG A 35 -4.21 -1.57 -13.93
CA ARG A 35 -5.51 -2.21 -14.18
C ARG A 35 -5.87 -3.26 -13.14
N ARG A 36 -4.86 -3.83 -12.46
CA ARG A 36 -5.01 -4.80 -11.38
C ARG A 36 -5.19 -4.13 -10.00
N GLY A 37 -5.09 -2.81 -9.94
CA GLY A 37 -5.23 -2.00 -8.74
C GLY A 37 -6.70 -1.71 -8.36
N TRP A 38 -6.89 -0.86 -7.37
CA TRP A 38 -8.22 -0.55 -6.79
C TRP A 38 -9.21 0.15 -7.71
N THR A 39 -8.81 0.52 -8.93
CA THR A 39 -9.74 1.09 -9.92
C THR A 39 -10.48 0.02 -10.74
N ALA A 40 -10.07 -1.26 -10.63
CA ALA A 40 -10.58 -2.35 -11.45
C ALA A 40 -12.08 -2.62 -11.30
N ASP A 41 -12.65 -2.39 -10.11
CA ASP A 41 -14.07 -2.61 -9.83
C ASP A 41 -14.98 -1.43 -10.24
N GLY A 42 -14.40 -0.36 -10.77
CA GLY A 42 -15.11 0.85 -11.16
C GLY A 42 -15.70 1.67 -10.00
N ARG A 43 -15.39 1.35 -8.74
CA ARG A 43 -15.91 2.07 -7.57
C ARG A 43 -15.06 3.28 -7.18
N SER A 44 -13.74 3.14 -7.34
CA SER A 44 -12.77 4.18 -6.99
C SER A 44 -12.09 4.75 -8.22
N ALA A 45 -11.78 6.04 -8.15
CA ALA A 45 -10.88 6.71 -9.07
C ALA A 45 -9.87 7.54 -8.28
N PHE A 46 -8.63 7.63 -8.73
CA PHE A 46 -7.58 8.38 -8.05
C PHE A 46 -7.15 9.60 -8.85
N ARG A 47 -6.93 10.71 -8.15
CA ARG A 47 -6.41 11.96 -8.72
C ARG A 47 -5.30 12.52 -7.86
N ARG A 48 -4.06 12.50 -8.36
CA ARG A 48 -2.95 13.17 -7.70
C ARG A 48 -3.14 14.68 -7.72
N VAL A 49 -2.92 15.34 -6.60
CA VAL A 49 -2.97 16.81 -6.48
C VAL A 49 -1.66 17.34 -5.87
N SER A 50 -1.23 18.51 -6.33
CA SER A 50 -0.03 19.21 -5.83
C SER A 50 -0.34 20.24 -4.73
N GLY A 51 -1.62 20.46 -4.41
CA GLY A 51 -2.08 21.39 -3.39
C GLY A 51 -3.59 21.38 -3.25
N GLY A 52 -4.11 22.10 -2.25
CA GLY A 52 -5.53 22.10 -1.90
C GLY A 52 -5.93 20.89 -1.04
N GLY A 53 -7.24 20.66 -0.92
CA GLY A 53 -7.79 19.57 -0.11
C GLY A 53 -7.49 18.19 -0.69
N THR A 54 -7.05 17.27 0.16
CA THR A 54 -6.81 15.86 -0.12
C THR A 54 -7.80 15.00 0.66
N ASP A 55 -8.15 13.85 0.09
CA ASP A 55 -8.93 12.82 0.77
C ASP A 55 -7.99 11.84 1.52
N PHE A 56 -6.76 11.65 1.03
CA PHE A 56 -5.67 11.00 1.78
C PHE A 56 -4.27 11.46 1.33
N VAL A 57 -3.26 11.17 2.15
CA VAL A 57 -1.85 11.44 1.88
C VAL A 57 -1.05 10.15 1.97
N VAL A 58 -0.26 9.85 0.93
CA VAL A 58 0.77 8.81 1.00
C VAL A 58 2.08 9.46 1.41
N ARG A 59 2.64 9.08 2.56
CA ARG A 59 3.86 9.67 3.10
C ARG A 59 4.94 8.63 3.34
N VAL A 60 6.06 8.75 2.64
CA VAL A 60 7.27 7.97 2.94
C VAL A 60 8.06 8.66 4.05
N ALA A 61 8.31 7.95 5.14
CA ALA A 61 8.90 8.49 6.35
C ALA A 61 9.86 7.50 7.03
N THR A 62 10.78 8.02 7.85
CA THR A 62 11.70 7.20 8.65
C THR A 62 10.91 6.27 9.60
N PRO A 63 11.48 5.12 10.00
CA PRO A 63 10.84 4.23 10.98
C PRO A 63 10.34 4.96 12.23
N ALA A 64 11.15 5.87 12.79
CA ALA A 64 10.78 6.62 13.99
C ALA A 64 9.60 7.57 13.76
N THR A 65 9.51 8.22 12.60
CA THR A 65 8.38 9.08 12.24
C THR A 65 7.12 8.27 12.02
N VAL A 66 7.22 7.09 11.38
CA VAL A 66 6.10 6.16 11.23
C VAL A 66 5.61 5.70 12.59
N ASP A 67 6.48 5.19 13.47
CA ASP A 67 6.13 4.75 14.82
C ASP A 67 5.42 5.85 15.62
N LYS A 68 5.95 7.08 15.54
CA LYS A 68 5.35 8.23 16.22
C LYS A 68 3.93 8.53 15.72
N ILE A 69 3.71 8.55 14.41
CA ILE A 69 2.40 8.90 13.83
C ILE A 69 1.40 7.76 14.04
N CYS A 70 1.77 6.52 13.71
CA CYS A 70 0.91 5.35 13.89
C CYS A 70 0.58 5.12 15.39
N GLY A 71 1.55 5.35 16.28
CA GLY A 71 1.37 5.22 17.72
C GLY A 71 0.38 6.20 18.35
N GLN A 72 0.17 7.38 17.74
CA GLN A 72 -0.89 8.31 18.18
C GLN A 72 -2.29 7.71 18.03
N TYR A 73 -2.45 6.69 17.18
CA TYR A 73 -3.68 5.95 16.97
C TYR A 73 -3.67 4.57 17.66
N GLY A 74 -2.68 4.30 18.52
CA GLY A 74 -2.58 3.06 19.27
C GLY A 74 -1.99 1.88 18.50
N LEU A 75 -1.39 2.11 17.33
CA LEU A 75 -0.71 1.07 16.56
C LEU A 75 0.77 0.96 16.98
N ASP A 76 1.26 -0.26 17.14
CA ASP A 76 2.68 -0.56 17.33
C ASP A 76 3.28 -1.10 16.04
N THR A 77 4.05 -0.26 15.35
CA THR A 77 4.73 -0.62 14.10
C THR A 77 6.15 -1.16 14.31
N GLY A 78 6.69 -1.08 15.53
CA GLY A 78 8.00 -1.61 15.90
C GLY A 78 9.18 -1.17 15.04
N GLY A 79 9.06 -0.05 14.30
CA GLY A 79 10.02 0.41 13.31
C GLY A 79 10.08 -0.42 12.01
N GLU A 80 9.21 -1.42 11.85
CA GLU A 80 9.34 -2.42 10.78
C GLU A 80 8.25 -2.36 9.71
N VAL A 81 7.05 -1.88 10.05
CA VAL A 81 5.88 -1.95 9.15
C VAL A 81 5.31 -0.58 8.80
N ASN A 82 4.44 -0.57 7.79
CA ASN A 82 3.64 0.58 7.39
C ASN A 82 2.36 0.67 8.25
N CYS A 83 1.60 1.74 8.11
CA CYS A 83 0.24 1.80 8.64
C CYS A 83 -0.65 2.76 7.83
N ASN A 84 -1.97 2.57 7.96
CA ASN A 84 -2.95 3.57 7.57
C ASN A 84 -3.67 4.07 8.83
N VAL A 85 -3.65 5.39 9.06
CA VAL A 85 -4.28 6.05 10.21
C VAL A 85 -4.93 7.36 9.80
N GLY A 86 -6.21 7.53 10.11
CA GLY A 86 -6.98 8.68 9.63
C GLY A 86 -6.94 8.76 8.10
N ASP A 87 -6.45 9.89 7.58
CA ASP A 87 -6.21 10.15 6.16
C ASP A 87 -4.75 9.94 5.72
N HIS A 88 -3.92 9.31 6.56
CA HIS A 88 -2.50 9.08 6.31
C HIS A 88 -2.20 7.62 5.96
N VAL A 89 -1.66 7.39 4.77
CA VAL A 89 -0.98 6.15 4.37
C VAL A 89 0.51 6.34 4.65
N MET A 90 0.96 5.81 5.79
CA MET A 90 2.33 5.92 6.27
C MET A 90 3.19 4.77 5.75
N VAL A 91 4.17 5.12 4.92
CA VAL A 91 5.09 4.17 4.31
C VAL A 91 6.44 4.25 5.03
N ASN A 92 6.85 3.13 5.61
CA ASN A 92 8.13 3.00 6.31
C ASN A 92 9.28 2.97 5.29
N LEU A 93 10.23 3.91 5.42
CA LEU A 93 11.37 4.06 4.52
C LEU A 93 12.19 2.77 4.39
N LYS A 94 12.40 2.05 5.51
CA LYS A 94 13.14 0.77 5.49
C LYS A 94 12.45 -0.23 4.56
N ARG A 95 11.11 -0.27 4.57
CA ARG A 95 10.30 -1.12 3.69
C ARG A 95 10.30 -0.63 2.25
N TRP A 96 10.27 0.68 2.03
CA TRP A 96 10.36 1.28 0.70
C TRP A 96 11.70 0.99 0.00
N GLU A 97 12.80 0.96 0.75
CA GLU A 97 14.14 0.76 0.18
C GLU A 97 14.56 -0.70 0.12
N LEU A 98 14.23 -1.52 1.13
CA LEU A 98 14.81 -2.86 1.29
C LEU A 98 13.83 -4.01 1.04
N ALA A 99 12.54 -3.72 0.93
CA ALA A 99 11.49 -4.72 0.87
C ALA A 99 11.52 -5.73 2.04
N THR A 100 10.99 -6.94 1.80
CA THR A 100 11.13 -8.11 2.68
C THR A 100 11.94 -9.19 1.96
N PRO A 101 12.45 -10.23 2.65
CA PRO A 101 13.21 -11.30 1.99
C PRO A 101 12.46 -11.98 0.83
N VAL A 102 11.12 -12.03 0.87
CA VAL A 102 10.28 -12.58 -0.21
C VAL A 102 10.43 -11.78 -1.51
N TYR A 103 10.69 -10.47 -1.40
CA TYR A 103 10.77 -9.54 -2.52
C TYR A 103 12.15 -8.88 -2.64
N ALA A 104 13.20 -9.50 -2.08
CA ALA A 104 14.54 -8.91 -2.04
C ALA A 104 15.10 -8.58 -3.45
N ASP A 105 14.74 -9.41 -4.43
CA ASP A 105 15.15 -9.25 -5.83
C ASP A 105 14.18 -8.38 -6.66
N ASP A 106 13.06 -7.94 -6.07
CA ASP A 106 12.04 -7.09 -6.73
C ASP A 106 11.42 -6.07 -5.76
N VAL A 107 12.27 -5.13 -5.33
CA VAL A 107 11.85 -3.99 -4.48
C VAL A 107 10.72 -3.17 -5.13
N PRO A 108 10.73 -2.87 -6.45
CA PRO A 108 9.62 -2.18 -7.09
C PRO A 108 8.26 -2.89 -6.93
N ALA A 109 8.21 -4.22 -7.08
CA ALA A 109 6.97 -4.97 -6.82
C ALA A 109 6.54 -4.84 -5.36
N TYR A 110 7.47 -4.90 -4.41
CA TYR A 110 7.13 -4.69 -3.01
C TYR A 110 6.58 -3.28 -2.72
N ARG A 111 7.07 -2.25 -3.43
CA ARG A 111 6.49 -0.90 -3.36
C ARG A 111 5.03 -0.88 -3.84
N ALA A 112 4.69 -1.67 -4.86
CA ALA A 112 3.30 -1.82 -5.27
C ALA A 112 2.45 -2.50 -4.18
N LEU A 113 2.97 -3.56 -3.55
CA LEU A 113 2.28 -4.26 -2.47
C LEU A 113 1.96 -3.33 -1.29
N ILE A 114 2.93 -2.57 -0.79
CA ILE A 114 2.71 -1.68 0.36
C ILE A 114 1.72 -0.57 0.04
N ILE A 115 1.77 0.01 -1.17
CA ILE A 115 0.81 1.03 -1.59
C ILE A 115 -0.59 0.42 -1.70
N ASN A 116 -0.73 -0.75 -2.35
CA ASN A 116 -2.03 -1.41 -2.46
C ASN A 116 -2.60 -1.82 -1.10
N HIS A 117 -1.77 -2.32 -0.18
CA HIS A 117 -2.19 -2.74 1.15
C HIS A 117 -2.72 -1.56 1.97
N GLU A 118 -1.93 -0.48 2.10
CA GLU A 118 -2.32 0.65 2.95
C GLU A 118 -3.44 1.49 2.33
N VAL A 119 -3.49 1.62 1.00
CA VAL A 119 -4.63 2.26 0.32
C VAL A 119 -5.87 1.37 0.44
N GLY A 120 -5.72 0.04 0.47
CA GLY A 120 -6.81 -0.87 0.77
C GLY A 120 -7.43 -0.61 2.13
N HIS A 121 -6.62 -0.39 3.18
CA HIS A 121 -7.11 0.03 4.49
C HIS A 121 -7.86 1.36 4.44
N PHE A 122 -7.33 2.37 3.73
CA PHE A 122 -8.01 3.65 3.54
C PHE A 122 -9.38 3.49 2.87
N LEU A 123 -9.49 2.56 1.90
CA LEU A 123 -10.74 2.23 1.21
C LEU A 123 -11.69 1.35 2.05
N GLY A 124 -11.30 0.96 3.27
CA GLY A 124 -12.11 0.17 4.19
C GLY A 124 -11.96 -1.35 4.07
N HIS A 125 -10.93 -1.84 3.38
CA HIS A 125 -10.63 -3.26 3.34
C HIS A 125 -9.84 -3.69 4.59
N GLY A 126 -10.35 -4.70 5.31
CA GLY A 126 -9.64 -5.31 6.42
C GLY A 126 -8.63 -6.38 5.96
N HIS A 127 -7.85 -6.88 6.91
CA HIS A 127 -6.91 -7.96 6.63
C HIS A 127 -7.63 -9.25 6.21
N VAL A 128 -7.00 -9.96 5.28
CA VAL A 128 -7.33 -11.35 4.94
C VAL A 128 -6.08 -12.21 5.04
N THR A 129 -6.22 -13.52 4.95
CA THR A 129 -5.10 -14.45 4.97
C THR A 129 -5.03 -15.30 3.71
N CYS A 130 -3.95 -16.07 3.58
CA CYS A 130 -3.71 -16.92 2.42
C CYS A 130 -4.91 -17.85 2.16
N PRO A 131 -5.54 -17.81 0.98
CA PRO A 131 -6.68 -18.67 0.64
C PRO A 131 -6.29 -20.14 0.42
N GLY A 132 -5.00 -20.44 0.23
CA GLY A 132 -4.49 -21.80 0.16
C GLY A 132 -3.12 -21.88 -0.52
N PRO A 133 -2.38 -22.99 -0.34
CA PRO A 133 -1.09 -23.19 -0.99
C PRO A 133 -1.15 -23.05 -2.51
N GLY A 134 -0.15 -22.40 -3.11
CA GLY A 134 -0.08 -22.16 -4.56
C GLY A 134 -1.09 -21.14 -5.09
N LYS A 135 -1.91 -20.53 -4.23
CA LYS A 135 -2.81 -19.43 -4.62
C LYS A 135 -2.08 -18.09 -4.50
N PRO A 136 -2.45 -17.09 -5.32
CA PRO A 136 -1.93 -15.73 -5.15
C PRO A 136 -2.22 -15.19 -3.75
N ALA A 137 -1.21 -14.64 -3.08
CA ALA A 137 -1.41 -13.95 -1.81
C ALA A 137 -2.27 -12.69 -2.04
N PRO A 138 -3.38 -12.50 -1.30
CA PRO A 138 -4.16 -11.27 -1.41
C PRO A 138 -3.31 -10.03 -1.07
N ALA A 139 -3.55 -8.89 -1.73
CA ALA A 139 -2.89 -7.64 -1.37
C ALA A 139 -3.16 -7.23 0.08
N MET A 140 -4.36 -7.56 0.60
CA MET A 140 -4.75 -7.33 1.99
C MET A 140 -4.24 -8.39 2.98
N MET A 141 -3.40 -9.33 2.53
CA MET A 141 -2.68 -10.24 3.43
C MET A 141 -1.43 -9.55 3.98
N GLN A 142 -1.17 -9.74 5.27
CA GLN A 142 0.09 -9.29 5.91
C GLN A 142 1.27 -10.18 5.49
N GLN A 143 1.70 -10.08 4.22
CA GLN A 143 2.72 -10.95 3.62
C GLN A 143 4.09 -10.87 4.34
N ILE A 144 4.39 -9.71 4.94
CA ILE A 144 5.56 -9.53 5.80
C ILE A 144 5.58 -10.48 7.02
N LYS A 145 4.42 -10.96 7.47
CA LYS A 145 4.28 -11.93 8.57
C LYS A 145 4.33 -13.39 8.09
N GLY A 146 4.60 -13.63 6.81
CA GLY A 146 4.79 -14.95 6.23
C GLY A 146 3.71 -15.34 5.22
N MET A 147 4.13 -16.11 4.19
CA MET A 147 3.32 -16.40 3.00
C MET A 147 2.32 -17.55 3.17
N LYS A 148 2.46 -18.40 4.20
CA LYS A 148 1.56 -19.53 4.48
C LYS A 148 1.29 -20.46 3.26
N GLY A 149 2.26 -20.57 2.36
CA GLY A 149 2.16 -21.38 1.14
C GLY A 149 1.57 -20.66 -0.08
N CYS A 150 1.06 -19.43 0.06
CA CYS A 150 0.65 -18.62 -1.09
C CYS A 150 1.85 -18.18 -1.93
N GLU A 151 1.60 -17.97 -3.22
CA GLU A 151 2.56 -17.37 -4.14
C GLU A 151 2.59 -15.83 -3.96
N PRO A 152 3.76 -15.19 -4.14
CA PRO A 152 3.86 -13.73 -4.10
C PRO A 152 2.91 -13.06 -5.10
N ASN A 153 2.13 -12.10 -4.62
CA ASN A 153 1.28 -11.25 -5.45
C ASN A 153 1.15 -9.88 -4.77
N VAL A 154 1.16 -8.82 -5.57
CA VAL A 154 1.20 -7.44 -5.08
C VAL A 154 -0.07 -6.65 -5.44
N TRP A 155 -1.01 -7.28 -6.16
CA TRP A 155 -2.19 -6.62 -6.71
C TRP A 155 -3.50 -7.10 -6.07
N PRO A 156 -4.49 -6.21 -5.88
CA PRO A 156 -5.80 -6.59 -5.36
C PRO A 156 -6.67 -7.36 -6.37
N TYR A 157 -6.48 -7.16 -7.67
CA TYR A 157 -7.19 -7.89 -8.73
C TYR A 157 -6.21 -8.63 -9.64
N ASP A 158 -6.66 -9.71 -10.28
CA ASP A 158 -5.89 -10.35 -11.36
C ASP A 158 -6.05 -9.62 -12.70
N GLU A 159 -5.39 -10.13 -13.74
CA GLU A 159 -5.40 -9.54 -15.08
C GLU A 159 -6.80 -9.53 -15.74
N ASP A 160 -7.71 -10.39 -15.26
CA ASP A 160 -9.09 -10.51 -15.73
C ASP A 160 -10.06 -9.65 -14.89
N GLY A 161 -9.57 -8.97 -13.86
CA GLY A 161 -10.37 -8.12 -12.97
C GLY A 161 -11.06 -8.88 -11.84
N THR A 162 -10.62 -10.10 -11.53
CA THR A 162 -11.14 -10.87 -10.38
C THR A 162 -10.48 -10.40 -9.10
N TYR A 163 -11.29 -10.07 -8.07
CA TYR A 163 -10.75 -9.68 -6.77
C TYR A 163 -10.07 -10.87 -6.07
N LEU A 164 -8.79 -10.69 -5.72
CA LEU A 164 -7.98 -11.68 -5.03
C LEU A 164 -8.14 -11.54 -3.52
N THR A 165 -8.80 -12.51 -2.90
CA THR A 165 -9.13 -12.46 -1.47
C THR A 165 -8.96 -13.82 -0.79
N GLY A 166 -9.15 -13.84 0.52
CA GLY A 166 -9.07 -15.03 1.37
C GLY A 166 -9.84 -14.86 2.67
N PRO A 167 -9.71 -15.79 3.63
CA PRO A 167 -10.41 -15.70 4.90
C PRO A 167 -10.03 -14.43 5.66
N ALA A 168 -11.03 -13.72 6.20
CA ALA A 168 -10.80 -12.51 6.99
C ALA A 168 -10.02 -12.83 8.28
N VAL A 169 -9.13 -11.92 8.68
CA VAL A 169 -8.38 -11.98 9.93
C VAL A 169 -8.30 -10.60 10.58
N PRO A 170 -8.10 -10.50 11.90
CA PRO A 170 -7.77 -9.24 12.56
C PRO A 170 -6.50 -8.60 11.99
#